data_AF-A0A2D5XN67-F1
#
_entry.id   AF-A0A2D5XN67-F1
#
_cell.length_a   1.000
_cell.length_b   1.000
_cell.length_c   1.000
_cell.angle_alpha   90.00
_cell.angle_beta   90.00
_cell.angle_gamma   90.00
#
_symmetry.space_group_name_H-M   'P 1'
#
loop_
_entity.id
_entity.type
_entity.pdbx_description
1 polymer ?
#
loop_
_entity_poly.entity_id
_entity_poly.type
_entity_poly.pdbx_seq_one_letter_code
_entity_poly.pdbx_strand_id
1 'polypeptide(L)'
;MKRFLPLMIAAIVLGLVYYLTSDLGGGGSEPEGLDGSGDQQGLVSSNGNGAPAILQGGSGGGSSSSASVAGASSGGGARIASGVQLGDATAEGALEIFVLHPLGGNPIKGAQVRLLDRSVLARGVWAKAQLSTSAKRELMDVRGQVFQTNEQGKAVLPSVLNGVIHASGDGYEGWLEWVGPLASPHEISLMAAIDLRVLVVNSEGQPLPNSPVALCINDPLNPRALDQTSSISPSGMANFRRVGVTIGARNDETGFAVRLALPLVPTELVRFDHKNLPREPLRLVMPAVGRLLVRVLDSEGEQVPRADISLGHFARDQKTGETVFKGEVFRRRAAGFARFENVPVGAEAVIRVSGTGAKRDLVQSIPSPQSAGEDKEVTLVWDTTWPVIRARAVSGSGQPLADRTGRAHLREDDVARGGAPITTDSKGYFELPVTREWTLGTHREAHLELFAMQGTPPSTARLDLSYEPREGVTEYGNVSFLGLPKLASGLVFAEGKPAAGVQVRIMESVETKAGNEWVALGSMMATSRQDGTFEIYGETVPSGPNVVMARRRGFKRAYSSEVHLPTGGLRLSLVVGEEEPTSIAGKGRARSGPDGQGSQTGTGRPATRPPGGFPVGTSTGAKGSAGKGGQ
;
A
#
# COMPACT_ATOMS: atom_id res chain seq x y z
N MET A 1 35.83 -15.55 34.21
CA MET A 1 34.88 -14.94 33.24
C MET A 1 33.69 -14.20 33.86
N LYS A 2 33.03 -14.69 34.93
CA LYS A 2 31.86 -14.01 35.54
C LYS A 2 32.11 -12.64 36.21
N ARG A 3 33.38 -12.21 36.39
CA ARG A 3 33.73 -10.91 37.00
C ARG A 3 34.06 -9.81 35.98
N PHE A 4 34.19 -10.13 34.68
CA PHE A 4 34.56 -9.17 33.64
C PHE A 4 33.36 -8.54 32.92
N LEU A 5 32.20 -9.21 32.91
CA LEU A 5 31.00 -8.74 32.25
C LEU A 5 30.45 -7.39 32.80
N PRO A 6 30.39 -7.15 34.13
CA PRO A 6 29.89 -5.86 34.63
C PRO A 6 30.84 -4.69 34.33
N LEU A 7 32.16 -4.95 34.20
CA LEU A 7 33.16 -3.93 33.85
C LEU A 7 33.09 -3.53 32.38
N MET A 8 32.81 -4.47 31.46
CA MET A 8 32.55 -4.13 30.06
C MET A 8 31.26 -3.34 29.89
N ILE A 9 30.19 -3.72 30.59
CA ILE A 9 28.91 -2.99 30.51
C ILE A 9 29.08 -1.56 31.02
N ALA A 10 29.84 -1.35 32.10
CA ALA A 10 30.16 -0.01 32.59
C ALA A 10 30.98 0.82 31.59
N ALA A 11 31.96 0.21 30.90
CA ALA A 11 32.76 0.89 29.87
C ALA A 11 31.93 1.27 28.63
N ILE A 12 31.00 0.42 28.21
CA ILE A 12 30.08 0.69 27.08
C ILE A 12 29.13 1.83 27.43
N VAL A 13 28.57 1.84 28.65
CA VAL A 13 27.67 2.91 29.10
C VAL A 13 28.42 4.25 29.21
N LEU A 14 29.66 4.25 29.70
CA LEU A 14 30.49 5.47 29.74
C LEU A 14 30.86 5.99 28.34
N GLY A 15 31.15 5.10 27.39
CA GLY A 15 31.39 5.49 26.00
C GLY A 15 30.15 6.11 25.33
N LEU A 16 28.96 5.58 25.61
CA LEU A 16 27.70 6.09 25.08
C LEU A 16 27.32 7.45 25.66
N VAL A 17 27.56 7.68 26.95
CA VAL A 17 27.32 8.97 27.62
C VAL A 17 28.32 10.04 27.15
N TYR A 18 29.57 9.66 26.89
CA TYR A 18 30.58 10.58 26.35
C TYR A 18 30.22 11.00 24.91
N TYR A 19 29.82 10.05 24.06
CA TYR A 19 29.43 10.31 22.67
C TYR A 19 28.18 11.20 22.57
N LEU A 20 27.22 11.04 23.48
CA LEU A 20 25.99 11.84 23.49
C LEU A 20 26.18 13.26 24.07
N THR A 21 27.24 13.51 24.82
CA THR A 21 27.52 14.85 25.40
C THR A 21 28.52 15.66 24.57
N SER A 22 29.33 15.01 23.72
CA SER A 22 30.26 15.70 22.81
C SER A 22 29.61 16.41 21.63
N ASP A 23 28.33 16.14 21.33
CA ASP A 23 27.62 16.68 20.16
C ASP A 23 26.81 17.97 20.46
N LEU A 24 26.97 18.55 21.66
CA LEU A 24 26.22 19.72 22.12
C LEU A 24 27.10 20.97 22.41
N GLY A 25 28.36 21.00 21.98
CA GLY A 25 29.25 22.13 22.24
C GLY A 25 30.13 22.49 21.03
N GLY A 26 29.77 23.54 20.31
CA GLY A 26 30.59 24.06 19.20
C GLY A 26 30.08 25.34 18.57
N GLY A 27 29.87 26.38 19.37
CA GLY A 27 29.67 27.74 18.88
C GLY A 27 31.00 28.50 18.75
N GLY A 28 31.13 29.26 17.65
CA GLY A 28 31.81 30.56 17.58
C GLY A 28 33.34 30.60 17.66
N SER A 29 33.98 30.94 16.54
CA SER A 29 35.00 32.01 16.50
C SER A 29 35.34 32.37 15.05
N GLU A 30 35.10 33.63 14.68
CA GLU A 30 35.94 34.35 13.72
C GLU A 30 37.38 34.43 14.27
N PRO A 31 38.39 34.58 13.40
CA PRO A 31 38.91 35.93 13.26
C PRO A 31 39.33 36.33 11.84
N GLU A 32 39.49 37.64 11.75
CA GLU A 32 39.96 38.50 10.67
C GLU A 32 41.26 38.06 9.98
N GLY A 33 41.34 38.42 8.69
CA GLY A 33 42.45 39.19 8.11
C GLY A 33 43.78 38.48 7.86
N LEU A 34 44.21 38.44 6.59
CA LEU A 34 45.52 38.95 6.17
C LEU A 34 45.64 39.01 4.64
N ASP A 35 46.27 40.09 4.20
CA ASP A 35 46.60 40.48 2.85
C ASP A 35 47.43 39.45 2.07
N GLY A 36 47.31 39.49 0.73
CA GLY A 36 48.12 38.68 -0.16
C GLY A 36 47.93 39.02 -1.63
N SER A 37 48.41 40.20 -2.02
CA SER A 37 48.69 40.60 -3.40
C SER A 37 49.47 39.55 -4.19
N GLY A 38 49.06 39.30 -5.44
CA GLY A 38 49.79 38.45 -6.37
C GLY A 38 49.33 38.65 -7.80
N ASP A 39 49.92 39.64 -8.47
CA ASP A 39 49.90 39.85 -9.91
C ASP A 39 50.21 38.55 -10.68
N GLN A 40 49.38 38.20 -11.67
CA GLN A 40 49.90 37.76 -12.97
C GLN A 40 49.00 38.24 -14.12
N GLN A 41 49.63 39.08 -14.94
CA GLN A 41 49.24 39.49 -16.28
C GLN A 41 49.27 38.30 -17.25
N GLY A 42 48.46 38.36 -18.32
CA GLY A 42 48.77 37.57 -19.52
C GLY A 42 47.64 37.35 -20.52
N LEU A 43 47.51 38.28 -21.47
CA LEU A 43 47.28 38.07 -22.92
C LEU A 43 45.99 37.33 -23.37
N VAL A 44 45.01 38.04 -23.96
CA VAL A 44 44.86 38.31 -25.42
C VAL A 44 44.77 37.03 -26.27
N SER A 45 43.58 36.72 -26.78
CA SER A 45 43.35 36.75 -28.24
C SER A 45 41.85 36.74 -28.58
N SER A 46 41.46 37.72 -29.37
CA SER A 46 40.19 37.87 -30.08
C SER A 46 40.22 37.15 -31.44
N ASN A 47 39.04 37.12 -32.07
CA ASN A 47 38.68 36.72 -33.45
C ASN A 47 38.31 35.24 -33.65
N GLY A 48 37.23 34.90 -34.37
CA GLY A 48 36.44 35.76 -35.22
C GLY A 48 35.17 35.12 -35.82
N ASN A 49 34.54 36.00 -36.60
CA ASN A 49 33.32 35.89 -37.38
C ASN A 49 33.11 34.60 -38.19
N GLY A 50 31.84 34.23 -38.36
CA GLY A 50 31.38 33.34 -39.42
C GLY A 50 29.87 33.12 -39.46
N ALA A 51 29.10 34.12 -39.90
CA ALA A 51 27.83 33.89 -40.63
C ALA A 51 28.18 33.66 -42.11
N PRO A 52 27.39 32.91 -42.92
CA PRO A 52 26.05 33.32 -43.39
C PRO A 52 25.10 32.10 -43.48
N ALA A 53 23.89 32.05 -44.03
CA ALA A 53 23.12 32.88 -44.94
C ALA A 53 21.62 32.53 -44.82
N ILE A 54 20.83 33.48 -45.29
CA ILE A 54 19.40 33.50 -45.56
C ILE A 54 18.98 32.43 -46.60
N LEU A 55 17.82 31.80 -46.42
CA LEU A 55 16.94 31.45 -47.54
C LEU A 55 15.46 31.49 -47.11
N GLN A 56 14.73 32.36 -47.81
CA GLN A 56 13.28 32.52 -47.81
C GLN A 56 12.57 31.33 -48.47
N GLY A 57 11.31 31.13 -48.10
CA GLY A 57 10.26 30.76 -49.05
C GLY A 57 9.42 29.56 -48.64
N GLY A 58 8.09 29.75 -48.58
CA GLY A 58 7.16 28.62 -48.69
C GLY A 58 5.88 28.73 -47.88
N SER A 59 5.00 29.66 -48.24
CA SER A 59 3.57 29.62 -47.94
C SER A 59 2.90 28.39 -48.57
N GLY A 60 2.00 27.72 -47.84
CA GLY A 60 1.11 26.71 -48.42
C GLY A 60 0.12 26.15 -47.39
N GLY A 61 -1.11 26.66 -47.41
CA GLY A 61 -2.23 26.08 -46.68
C GLY A 61 -2.73 24.78 -47.32
N GLY A 62 -3.42 23.96 -46.53
CA GLY A 62 -4.03 22.73 -47.02
C GLY A 62 -4.73 21.96 -45.92
N SER A 63 -6.05 22.09 -45.90
CA SER A 63 -7.01 21.38 -45.04
C SER A 63 -7.09 19.88 -45.32
N SER A 64 -7.51 19.14 -44.28
CA SER A 64 -8.33 17.91 -44.29
C SER A 64 -7.86 16.71 -45.13
N SER A 65 -7.65 15.56 -44.48
CA SER A 65 -8.61 14.44 -44.50
C SER A 65 -8.06 13.17 -43.86
N SER A 66 -9.01 12.46 -43.27
CA SER A 66 -9.03 11.10 -42.73
C SER A 66 -8.76 10.00 -43.77
N ALA A 67 -7.94 9.01 -43.40
CA ALA A 67 -8.05 7.57 -43.74
C ALA A 67 -6.96 6.83 -42.94
N SER A 68 -7.22 5.93 -41.99
CA SER A 68 -7.68 4.54 -42.12
C SER A 68 -6.91 3.71 -43.16
N VAL A 69 -5.81 3.05 -42.76
CA VAL A 69 -5.37 1.75 -43.30
C VAL A 69 -4.72 0.92 -42.19
N ALA A 70 -5.05 -0.37 -42.23
CA ALA A 70 -4.70 -1.44 -41.32
C ALA A 70 -3.24 -1.92 -41.40
N GLY A 71 -2.85 -2.68 -40.37
CA GLY A 71 -2.01 -3.87 -40.56
C GLY A 71 -0.57 -3.77 -40.09
N ALA A 72 -0.32 -4.19 -38.85
CA ALA A 72 0.91 -4.92 -38.52
C ALA A 72 0.71 -5.71 -37.23
N SER A 73 0.56 -7.03 -37.40
CA SER A 73 0.64 -8.04 -36.37
C SER A 73 2.08 -8.15 -35.85
N SER A 74 2.27 -8.07 -34.54
CA SER A 74 3.46 -8.62 -33.88
C SER A 74 3.04 -9.25 -32.56
N GLY A 75 3.08 -10.58 -32.53
CA GLY A 75 2.75 -11.40 -31.38
C GLY A 75 3.74 -11.18 -30.23
N GLY A 76 3.24 -10.61 -29.14
CA GLY A 76 3.89 -10.64 -27.83
C GLY A 76 3.15 -11.64 -26.95
N GLY A 77 3.72 -12.84 -26.80
CA GLY A 77 3.21 -13.88 -25.91
C GLY A 77 3.30 -13.43 -24.45
N ALA A 78 2.20 -12.91 -23.91
CA ALA A 78 2.04 -12.65 -22.49
C ALA A 78 1.92 -13.99 -21.75
N ARG A 79 2.98 -14.37 -21.02
CA ARG A 79 2.92 -15.47 -20.05
C ARG A 79 1.94 -15.08 -18.94
N ILE A 80 0.79 -15.75 -18.91
CA ILE A 80 -0.21 -15.65 -17.85
C ILE A 80 0.43 -16.17 -16.56
N ALA A 81 0.71 -15.26 -15.62
CA ALA A 81 0.91 -15.64 -14.23
C ALA A 81 -0.38 -16.29 -13.74
N SER A 82 -0.27 -17.56 -13.32
CA SER A 82 -1.35 -18.39 -12.80
C SER A 82 -1.97 -17.74 -11.55
N GLY A 83 -2.93 -16.85 -11.78
CA GLY A 83 -3.85 -16.41 -10.75
C GLY A 83 -4.72 -17.60 -10.38
N VAL A 84 -4.76 -17.93 -9.09
CA VAL A 84 -5.81 -18.77 -8.52
C VAL A 84 -7.15 -18.19 -9.00
N GLN A 85 -7.84 -18.93 -9.88
CA GLN A 85 -9.24 -18.70 -10.21
C GLN A 85 -10.01 -18.98 -8.92
N LEU A 86 -10.56 -17.92 -8.30
CA LEU A 86 -11.70 -18.09 -7.42
C LEU A 86 -12.81 -18.62 -8.34
N GLY A 87 -13.20 -19.88 -8.14
CA GLY A 87 -14.19 -20.54 -8.99
C GLY A 87 -15.47 -19.71 -9.09
N ASP A 88 -16.10 -19.78 -10.26
CA ASP A 88 -17.36 -19.14 -10.63
C ASP A 88 -18.54 -19.71 -9.83
N ALA A 89 -18.53 -19.53 -8.51
CA ALA A 89 -19.66 -19.84 -7.65
C ALA A 89 -20.65 -18.66 -7.72
N THR A 90 -21.52 -18.66 -8.74
CA THR A 90 -22.74 -17.87 -8.69
C THR A 90 -23.63 -18.46 -7.60
N ALA A 91 -23.94 -17.69 -6.56
CA ALA A 91 -24.88 -18.14 -5.53
C ALA A 91 -26.27 -18.25 -6.18
N GLU A 92 -26.83 -19.46 -6.26
CA GLU A 92 -28.23 -19.63 -6.67
C GLU A 92 -29.14 -19.01 -5.60
N GLY A 93 -29.87 -17.95 -5.98
CA GLY A 93 -30.82 -17.29 -5.09
C GLY A 93 -31.07 -15.83 -5.44
N ALA A 94 -32.16 -15.29 -4.92
CA ALA A 94 -32.50 -13.88 -5.01
C ALA A 94 -32.17 -13.18 -3.68
N LEU A 95 -31.49 -12.03 -3.77
CA LEU A 95 -31.22 -11.15 -2.64
C LEU A 95 -32.34 -10.12 -2.54
N GLU A 96 -33.02 -10.06 -1.39
CA GLU A 96 -34.09 -9.11 -1.14
C GLU A 96 -33.54 -7.89 -0.38
N ILE A 97 -33.72 -6.70 -0.96
CA ILE A 97 -33.27 -5.43 -0.38
C ILE A 97 -34.47 -4.55 -0.08
N PHE A 98 -34.64 -4.15 1.17
CA PHE A 98 -35.60 -3.15 1.60
C PHE A 98 -34.92 -1.79 1.72
N VAL A 99 -35.46 -0.80 1.01
CA VAL A 99 -34.95 0.58 1.04
C VAL A 99 -35.83 1.41 1.95
N LEU A 100 -35.25 1.94 3.03
CA LEU A 100 -35.98 2.59 4.11
C LEU A 100 -35.63 4.08 4.21
N HIS A 101 -36.64 4.90 4.52
CA HIS A 101 -36.48 6.33 4.77
C HIS A 101 -35.84 6.60 6.15
N PRO A 102 -34.88 7.54 6.27
CA PRO A 102 -34.16 7.76 7.52
C PRO A 102 -35.04 8.22 8.69
N LEU A 103 -36.01 9.10 8.42
CA LEU A 103 -36.82 9.77 9.46
C LEU A 103 -38.02 8.95 9.97
N GLY A 104 -38.04 7.64 9.75
CA GLY A 104 -39.15 6.81 10.24
C GLY A 104 -39.10 5.34 9.85
N GLY A 105 -38.07 4.89 9.12
CA GLY A 105 -37.96 3.50 8.68
C GLY A 105 -39.02 3.08 7.66
N ASN A 106 -39.82 4.02 7.15
CA ASN A 106 -40.85 3.72 6.16
C ASN A 106 -40.21 3.26 4.85
N PRO A 107 -40.72 2.22 4.17
CA PRO A 107 -40.19 1.79 2.89
C PRO A 107 -40.37 2.85 1.80
N ILE A 108 -39.36 3.01 0.94
CA ILE A 108 -39.40 3.96 -0.19
C ILE A 108 -39.77 3.22 -1.46
N LYS A 109 -40.97 3.49 -1.98
CA LYS A 109 -41.46 2.98 -3.27
C LYS A 109 -40.73 3.64 -4.43
N GLY A 110 -40.38 2.85 -5.46
CA GLY A 110 -39.77 3.36 -6.68
C GLY A 110 -38.33 3.86 -6.52
N ALA A 111 -37.69 3.61 -5.37
CA ALA A 111 -36.27 3.87 -5.18
C ALA A 111 -35.45 3.07 -6.19
N GLN A 112 -34.45 3.71 -6.79
CA GLN A 112 -33.50 3.08 -7.69
C GLN A 112 -32.45 2.34 -6.85
N VAL A 113 -32.26 1.04 -7.11
CA VAL A 113 -31.24 0.20 -6.47
C VAL A 113 -30.26 -0.27 -7.54
N ARG A 114 -28.99 0.10 -7.41
CA ARG A 114 -27.91 -0.32 -8.31
C ARG A 114 -27.07 -1.39 -7.65
N LEU A 115 -26.85 -2.50 -8.33
CA LEU A 115 -25.97 -3.59 -7.90
C LEU A 115 -24.73 -3.64 -8.78
N LEU A 116 -23.56 -3.65 -8.16
CA LEU A 116 -22.29 -3.97 -8.83
C LEU A 116 -21.73 -5.26 -8.24
N ASP A 117 -21.69 -6.30 -9.06
CA ASP A 117 -20.98 -7.53 -8.74
C ASP A 117 -19.47 -7.28 -8.87
N ARG A 118 -18.74 -7.45 -7.76
CA ARG A 118 -17.29 -7.24 -7.74
C ARG A 118 -16.52 -8.40 -8.33
N SER A 119 -17.13 -9.59 -8.41
CA SER A 119 -16.48 -10.79 -8.92
C SER A 119 -16.20 -10.71 -10.42
N VAL A 120 -17.01 -9.94 -11.15
CA VAL A 120 -16.86 -9.74 -12.60
C VAL A 120 -15.91 -8.60 -12.98
N LEU A 121 -15.38 -7.86 -12.00
CA LEU A 121 -14.45 -6.76 -12.26
C LEU A 121 -13.02 -7.27 -12.39
N ALA A 122 -12.29 -6.76 -13.40
CA ALA A 122 -10.87 -7.03 -13.53
C ALA A 122 -10.10 -6.62 -12.26
N ARG A 123 -9.09 -7.42 -11.87
CA ARG A 123 -8.25 -7.16 -10.70
C ARG A 123 -7.69 -5.74 -10.78
N GLY A 124 -8.02 -4.90 -9.79
CA GLY A 124 -7.54 -3.53 -9.68
C GLY A 124 -8.55 -2.44 -10.06
N VAL A 125 -9.60 -2.73 -10.83
CA VAL A 125 -10.66 -1.73 -11.14
C VAL A 125 -11.36 -1.30 -9.86
N TRP A 126 -11.83 -2.27 -9.07
CA TRP A 126 -12.46 -2.00 -7.78
C TRP A 126 -11.49 -1.36 -6.78
N ALA A 127 -10.23 -1.83 -6.73
CA ALA A 127 -9.23 -1.28 -5.82
C ALA A 127 -8.95 0.21 -6.11
N LYS A 128 -8.96 0.62 -7.38
CA LYS A 128 -8.87 2.04 -7.77
C LYS A 128 -10.12 2.81 -7.38
N ALA A 129 -11.31 2.25 -7.61
CA ALA A 129 -12.56 2.89 -7.22
C ALA A 129 -12.68 3.05 -5.70
N GLN A 130 -12.14 2.12 -4.90
CA GLN A 130 -12.12 2.21 -3.43
C GLN A 130 -11.35 3.43 -2.89
N LEU A 131 -10.54 4.09 -3.71
CA LEU A 131 -9.77 5.27 -3.30
C LEU A 131 -10.65 6.52 -3.09
N SER A 132 -11.84 6.59 -3.70
CA SER A 132 -12.79 7.69 -3.45
C SER A 132 -14.24 7.30 -3.68
N THR A 133 -15.16 7.88 -2.90
CA THR A 133 -16.61 7.65 -3.06
C THR A 133 -17.10 8.09 -4.44
N SER A 134 -16.55 9.18 -4.98
CA SER A 134 -16.87 9.66 -6.33
C SER A 134 -16.50 8.63 -7.41
N ALA A 135 -15.33 7.99 -7.32
CA ALA A 135 -14.92 6.95 -8.26
C ALA A 135 -15.76 5.67 -8.11
N LYS A 136 -16.15 5.29 -6.88
CA LYS A 136 -17.13 4.21 -6.67
C LYS A 136 -18.45 4.52 -7.37
N ARG A 137 -18.97 5.74 -7.22
CA ARG A 137 -20.24 6.16 -7.82
C ARG A 137 -20.20 6.15 -9.34
N GLU A 138 -19.15 6.72 -9.93
CA GLU A 138 -18.95 6.68 -11.39
C GLU A 138 -18.91 5.22 -11.90
N LEU A 139 -18.20 4.33 -11.19
CA LEU A 139 -18.17 2.91 -11.53
C LEU A 139 -19.55 2.26 -11.41
N MET A 140 -20.33 2.56 -10.37
CA MET A 140 -21.71 2.10 -10.21
C MET A 140 -22.63 2.63 -11.31
N ASP A 141 -22.42 3.87 -11.76
CA ASP A 141 -23.25 4.50 -12.78
C ASP A 141 -23.01 3.86 -14.15
N VAL A 142 -21.75 3.51 -14.45
CA VAL A 142 -21.32 2.90 -15.71
C VAL A 142 -21.56 1.39 -15.75
N ARG A 143 -21.36 0.68 -14.63
CA ARG A 143 -21.33 -0.81 -14.59
C ARG A 143 -22.41 -1.43 -13.70
N GLY A 144 -23.10 -0.66 -12.88
CA GLY A 144 -24.11 -1.17 -11.97
C GLY A 144 -25.40 -1.54 -12.69
N GLN A 145 -25.93 -2.73 -12.40
CA GLN A 145 -27.25 -3.16 -12.83
C GLN A 145 -28.32 -2.43 -12.04
N VAL A 146 -29.34 -1.93 -12.72
CA VAL A 146 -30.37 -1.06 -12.13
C VAL A 146 -31.64 -1.85 -11.87
N PHE A 147 -32.17 -1.70 -10.65
CA PHE A 147 -33.42 -2.27 -10.17
C PHE A 147 -34.27 -1.17 -9.54
N GLN A 148 -35.55 -1.45 -9.31
CA GLN A 148 -36.47 -0.53 -8.62
C GLN A 148 -37.17 -1.24 -7.48
N THR A 149 -37.47 -0.50 -6.42
CA THR A 149 -38.29 -1.01 -5.32
C THR A 149 -39.78 -0.99 -5.65
N ASN A 150 -40.50 -2.00 -5.17
CA ASN A 150 -41.96 -2.10 -5.29
C ASN A 150 -42.70 -1.22 -4.25
N GLU A 151 -44.02 -1.39 -4.12
CA GLU A 151 -44.88 -0.69 -3.13
C GLU A 151 -44.41 -0.88 -1.67
N GLN A 152 -43.75 -1.99 -1.37
CA GLN A 152 -43.23 -2.32 -0.04
C GLN A 152 -41.78 -1.84 0.15
N GLY A 153 -41.25 -1.03 -0.77
CA GLY A 153 -39.85 -0.60 -0.77
C GLY A 153 -38.84 -1.73 -0.99
N LYS A 154 -39.28 -2.88 -1.50
CA LYS A 154 -38.45 -4.07 -1.75
C LYS A 154 -37.96 -4.12 -3.20
N ALA A 155 -36.66 -4.30 -3.39
CA ALA A 155 -36.03 -4.68 -4.65
C ALA A 155 -35.51 -6.11 -4.56
N VAL A 156 -35.67 -6.87 -5.65
CA VAL A 156 -35.17 -8.26 -5.75
C VAL A 156 -33.98 -8.26 -6.70
N LEU A 157 -32.81 -8.62 -6.20
CA LEU A 157 -31.54 -8.59 -6.90
C LEU A 157 -31.00 -10.01 -7.11
N PRO A 158 -30.13 -10.26 -8.11
CA PRO A 158 -29.40 -11.53 -8.17
C PRO A 158 -28.45 -11.65 -6.97
N SER A 159 -28.34 -12.87 -6.41
CA SER A 159 -27.39 -13.14 -5.33
C SER A 159 -25.95 -13.16 -5.85
N VAL A 160 -25.06 -12.41 -5.20
CA VAL A 160 -23.64 -12.35 -5.54
C VAL A 160 -22.79 -12.49 -4.28
N LEU A 161 -21.64 -13.19 -4.42
CA LEU A 161 -20.74 -13.42 -3.29
C LEU A 161 -19.98 -12.16 -2.87
N ASN A 162 -19.82 -11.16 -3.72
CA ASN A 162 -19.14 -9.92 -3.36
C ASN A 162 -19.78 -8.80 -4.14
N GLY A 163 -20.44 -7.87 -3.45
CA GLY A 163 -21.21 -6.85 -4.12
C GLY A 163 -21.13 -5.48 -3.45
N VAL A 164 -21.62 -4.51 -4.20
CA VAL A 164 -21.89 -3.16 -3.74
C VAL A 164 -23.28 -2.79 -4.20
N ILE A 165 -24.11 -2.35 -3.28
CA ILE A 165 -25.43 -1.80 -3.58
C ILE A 165 -25.40 -0.30 -3.29
N HIS A 166 -25.97 0.46 -4.22
CA HIS A 166 -26.28 1.88 -4.05
C HIS A 166 -27.78 2.05 -4.24
N ALA A 167 -28.48 2.53 -3.22
CA ALA A 167 -29.91 2.81 -3.28
C ALA A 167 -30.14 4.33 -3.23
N SER A 168 -31.08 4.85 -4.01
CA SER A 168 -31.45 6.27 -4.01
C SER A 168 -32.93 6.50 -4.34
N GLY A 169 -33.56 7.45 -3.65
CA GLY A 169 -34.97 7.83 -3.84
C GLY A 169 -35.33 9.06 -3.00
N ASP A 170 -36.23 9.91 -3.50
CA ASP A 170 -36.77 11.09 -2.79
C ASP A 170 -35.73 12.07 -2.22
N GLY A 171 -34.57 12.21 -2.88
CA GLY A 171 -33.48 13.06 -2.39
C GLY A 171 -32.64 12.43 -1.26
N TYR A 172 -32.75 11.11 -1.09
CA TYR A 172 -31.95 10.31 -0.16
C TYR A 172 -31.10 9.27 -0.91
N GLU A 173 -30.00 8.84 -0.29
CA GLU A 173 -29.16 7.75 -0.81
C GLU A 173 -28.51 6.91 0.31
N GLY A 174 -28.10 5.69 -0.03
CA GLY A 174 -27.52 4.72 0.91
C GLY A 174 -26.68 3.67 0.20
N TRP A 175 -25.72 3.10 0.92
CA TRP A 175 -24.74 2.17 0.37
C TRP A 175 -24.58 0.94 1.25
N LEU A 176 -24.36 -0.20 0.61
CA LEU A 176 -24.02 -1.46 1.26
C LEU A 176 -22.88 -2.12 0.48
N GLU A 177 -21.75 -2.41 1.14
CA GLU A 177 -20.63 -3.17 0.57
C GLU A 177 -20.43 -4.43 1.41
N TRP A 178 -20.26 -5.58 0.76
CA TRP A 178 -20.02 -6.86 1.45
C TRP A 178 -19.02 -7.75 0.72
N VAL A 179 -18.49 -8.73 1.46
CA VAL A 179 -17.59 -9.78 0.99
C VAL A 179 -18.07 -11.10 1.58
N GLY A 180 -18.35 -12.09 0.73
CA GLY A 180 -18.97 -13.36 1.10
C GLY A 180 -20.50 -13.39 0.95
N PRO A 181 -21.16 -14.49 1.39
CA PRO A 181 -22.61 -14.57 1.34
C PRO A 181 -23.25 -13.49 2.21
N LEU A 182 -24.23 -12.76 1.65
CA LEU A 182 -25.04 -11.78 2.36
C LEU A 182 -26.38 -12.41 2.75
N ALA A 183 -26.78 -12.27 4.01
CA ALA A 183 -28.07 -12.74 4.47
C ALA A 183 -29.21 -11.94 3.80
N SER A 184 -30.27 -12.65 3.42
CA SER A 184 -31.50 -12.10 2.83
C SER A 184 -32.67 -12.35 3.79
N PRO A 185 -33.56 -11.38 4.02
CA PRO A 185 -33.57 -10.02 3.48
C PRO A 185 -32.56 -9.09 4.15
N HIS A 186 -32.20 -8.00 3.47
CA HIS A 186 -31.34 -6.93 4.02
C HIS A 186 -32.02 -5.56 3.92
N GLU A 187 -31.75 -4.69 4.89
CA GLU A 187 -32.30 -3.34 4.95
C GLU A 187 -31.21 -2.30 4.68
N ILE A 188 -31.52 -1.31 3.83
CA ILE A 188 -30.67 -0.15 3.58
C ILE A 188 -31.47 1.09 4.00
N SER A 189 -31.08 1.67 5.13
CA SER A 189 -31.56 2.99 5.55
C SER A 189 -30.86 4.07 4.75
N LEU A 190 -31.61 4.89 4.03
CA LEU A 190 -31.05 5.99 3.25
C LEU A 190 -30.70 7.18 4.16
N MET A 191 -29.82 8.05 3.68
CA MET A 191 -29.45 9.32 4.30
C MET A 191 -29.73 10.47 3.34
N ALA A 192 -29.95 11.68 3.85
CA ALA A 192 -30.22 12.83 2.99
C ALA A 192 -29.06 13.07 2.02
N ALA A 193 -29.36 13.18 0.72
CA ALA A 193 -28.39 13.41 -0.32
C ALA A 193 -28.03 14.91 -0.37
N ILE A 194 -27.29 15.38 0.64
CA ILE A 194 -26.93 16.79 0.78
C ILE A 194 -25.55 17.04 0.16
N ASP A 195 -25.48 18.04 -0.72
CA ASP A 195 -24.23 18.48 -1.32
C ASP A 195 -23.54 19.51 -0.44
N LEU A 196 -22.23 19.36 -0.24
CA LEU A 196 -21.40 20.38 0.39
C LEU A 196 -20.78 21.26 -0.70
N ARG A 197 -20.98 22.57 -0.59
CA ARG A 197 -20.48 23.56 -1.54
C ARG A 197 -19.29 24.29 -0.94
N VAL A 198 -18.23 24.45 -1.73
CA VAL A 198 -17.00 25.13 -1.32
C VAL A 198 -16.63 26.15 -2.39
N LEU A 199 -16.58 27.42 -2.03
CA LEU A 199 -16.12 28.51 -2.86
C LEU A 199 -14.62 28.72 -2.65
N VAL A 200 -13.84 28.60 -3.72
CA VAL A 200 -12.41 28.94 -3.72
C VAL A 200 -12.20 30.32 -4.31
N VAL A 201 -11.46 31.17 -3.59
CA VAL A 201 -11.14 32.54 -4.00
C VAL A 201 -9.64 32.83 -3.91
N ASN A 202 -9.17 33.86 -4.59
CA ASN A 202 -7.83 34.42 -4.36
C ASN A 202 -7.80 35.35 -3.13
N SER A 203 -6.65 35.97 -2.87
CA SER A 203 -6.46 36.95 -1.77
C SER A 203 -7.34 38.21 -1.89
N GLU A 204 -7.77 38.56 -3.12
CA GLU A 204 -8.67 39.68 -3.39
C GLU A 204 -10.16 39.28 -3.29
N GLY A 205 -10.44 38.00 -3.00
CA GLY A 205 -11.79 37.47 -2.93
C GLY A 205 -12.43 37.13 -4.28
N GLN A 206 -11.69 37.20 -5.38
CA GLN A 206 -12.17 36.79 -6.69
C GLN A 206 -12.23 35.26 -6.79
N PRO A 207 -13.30 34.67 -7.35
CA PRO A 207 -13.42 33.22 -7.50
C PRO A 207 -12.35 32.62 -8.42
N LEU A 208 -11.84 31.44 -8.06
CA LEU A 208 -10.81 30.73 -8.83
C LEU A 208 -11.30 29.38 -9.35
N PRO A 209 -11.32 29.17 -10.69
CA PRO A 209 -11.65 27.87 -11.27
C PRO A 209 -10.48 26.87 -11.12
N ASN A 210 -10.77 25.59 -11.37
CA ASN A 210 -9.83 24.46 -11.40
C ASN A 210 -8.97 24.30 -10.13
N SER A 211 -9.44 24.83 -9.00
CA SER A 211 -8.77 24.72 -7.71
C SER A 211 -9.09 23.39 -7.06
N PRO A 212 -8.08 22.58 -6.67
CA PRO A 212 -8.31 21.27 -6.09
C PRO A 212 -8.75 21.41 -4.63
N VAL A 213 -9.84 20.74 -4.26
CA VAL A 213 -10.42 20.78 -2.91
C VAL A 213 -10.58 19.35 -2.41
N ALA A 214 -10.20 19.11 -1.15
CA ALA A 214 -10.36 17.84 -0.48
C ALA A 214 -11.32 17.95 0.71
N LEU A 215 -12.19 16.96 0.83
CA LEU A 215 -12.93 16.67 2.05
C LEU A 215 -12.06 15.76 2.92
N CYS A 216 -11.85 16.12 4.19
CA CYS A 216 -10.94 15.41 5.08
C CYS A 216 -11.58 15.12 6.45
N ILE A 217 -10.98 14.17 7.17
CA ILE A 217 -11.14 14.08 8.62
C ILE A 217 -10.43 15.29 9.25
N ASN A 218 -11.06 15.93 10.25
CA ASN A 218 -10.49 17.03 11.01
C ASN A 218 -9.44 16.52 12.01
N ASP A 219 -8.35 15.98 11.49
CA ASP A 219 -7.16 15.60 12.22
C ASP A 219 -6.03 16.55 11.80
N PRO A 220 -5.60 17.49 12.66
CA PRO A 220 -4.52 18.42 12.34
C PRO A 220 -3.18 17.75 12.03
N LEU A 221 -2.95 16.53 12.54
CA LEU A 221 -1.70 15.80 12.35
C LEU A 221 -1.73 14.92 11.11
N ASN A 222 -2.93 14.49 10.69
CA ASN A 222 -3.09 13.63 9.52
C ASN A 222 -4.46 13.84 8.84
N PRO A 223 -4.65 14.96 8.12
CA PRO A 223 -5.90 15.25 7.44
C PRO A 223 -6.05 14.35 6.21
N ARG A 224 -6.46 13.10 6.45
CA ARG A 224 -6.69 12.10 5.42
C ARG A 224 -7.88 12.54 4.55
N ALA A 225 -7.61 12.71 3.26
CA ALA A 225 -8.65 12.99 2.27
C ALA A 225 -9.60 11.78 2.16
N LEU A 226 -10.90 12.08 2.24
CA LEU A 226 -12.02 11.16 2.08
C LEU A 226 -12.54 11.18 0.65
N ASP A 227 -12.53 12.37 0.06
CA ASP A 227 -12.89 12.61 -1.33
C ASP A 227 -12.18 13.87 -1.82
N GLN A 228 -12.04 13.98 -3.14
CA GLN A 228 -11.38 15.11 -3.79
C GLN A 228 -12.17 15.53 -5.02
N THR A 229 -12.28 16.84 -5.21
CA THR A 229 -12.94 17.46 -6.36
C THR A 229 -12.17 18.72 -6.77
N SER A 230 -12.68 19.45 -7.75
CA SER A 230 -12.13 20.75 -8.13
C SER A 230 -13.22 21.77 -8.43
N SER A 231 -12.89 23.06 -8.34
CA SER A 231 -13.80 24.14 -8.73
C SER A 231 -13.90 24.30 -10.25
N ILE A 232 -14.48 23.32 -10.94
CA ILE A 232 -14.47 23.25 -12.42
C ILE A 232 -15.16 24.48 -13.07
N SER A 233 -16.09 25.13 -12.37
CA SER A 233 -16.82 26.29 -12.90
C SER A 233 -16.04 27.61 -12.78
N PRO A 234 -16.26 28.59 -13.68
CA PRO A 234 -15.73 29.96 -13.56
C PRO A 234 -16.13 30.66 -12.25
N SER A 235 -17.19 30.18 -11.57
CA SER A 235 -17.63 30.69 -10.27
C SER A 235 -16.78 30.24 -9.09
N GLY A 236 -15.71 29.46 -9.31
CA GLY A 236 -14.84 28.97 -8.24
C GLY A 236 -15.52 27.97 -7.28
N MET A 237 -16.65 27.39 -7.67
CA MET A 237 -17.42 26.48 -6.83
C MET A 237 -17.00 25.03 -7.02
N ALA A 238 -16.51 24.43 -5.94
CA ALA A 238 -16.31 22.99 -5.80
C ALA A 238 -17.52 22.37 -5.09
N ASN A 239 -18.05 21.27 -5.63
CA ASN A 239 -19.21 20.59 -5.07
C ASN A 239 -18.83 19.17 -4.67
N PHE A 240 -18.95 18.85 -3.38
CA PHE A 240 -18.92 17.49 -2.88
C PHE A 240 -20.33 16.95 -2.87
N ARG A 241 -20.64 16.14 -3.87
CA ARG A 241 -21.99 15.60 -4.04
C ARG A 241 -22.28 14.56 -2.97
N ARG A 242 -23.38 14.78 -2.25
CA ARG A 242 -23.95 13.84 -1.29
C ARG A 242 -22.95 13.43 -0.20
N VAL A 243 -22.45 14.44 0.52
CA VAL A 243 -21.33 14.32 1.47
C VAL A 243 -21.63 13.36 2.63
N GLY A 244 -22.89 13.22 3.02
CA GLY A 244 -23.32 12.35 4.13
C GLY A 244 -22.90 10.89 3.92
N VAL A 245 -23.01 10.38 2.69
CA VAL A 245 -22.56 9.03 2.34
C VAL A 245 -21.04 8.89 2.37
N THR A 246 -20.33 9.89 1.84
CA THR A 246 -18.85 9.88 1.83
C THR A 246 -18.30 9.86 3.25
N ILE A 247 -18.97 10.53 4.18
CA ILE A 247 -18.65 10.52 5.60
C ILE A 247 -19.04 9.16 6.23
N GLY A 248 -20.20 8.62 5.85
CA GLY A 248 -20.70 7.31 6.29
C GLY A 248 -21.09 7.30 7.78
N ALA A 249 -21.31 6.10 8.33
CA ALA A 249 -21.65 5.89 9.74
C ALA A 249 -20.44 6.02 10.70
N ARG A 250 -19.52 6.95 10.41
CA ARG A 250 -18.41 7.25 11.33
C ARG A 250 -18.96 7.83 12.62
N ASN A 251 -18.25 7.61 13.73
CA ASN A 251 -18.69 8.12 15.03
C ASN A 251 -18.86 9.65 14.99
N ASP A 252 -19.89 10.13 15.69
CA ASP A 252 -20.24 11.55 15.77
C ASP A 252 -19.10 12.43 16.31
N GLU A 253 -18.13 11.82 17.00
CA GLU A 253 -16.95 12.49 17.56
C GLU A 253 -15.90 12.83 16.49
N THR A 254 -15.94 12.19 15.32
CA THR A 254 -15.02 12.54 14.23
C THR A 254 -15.44 13.86 13.61
N GLY A 255 -14.64 14.91 13.83
CA GLY A 255 -14.81 16.18 13.12
C GLY A 255 -14.48 16.05 11.62
N PHE A 256 -15.12 16.88 10.79
CA PHE A 256 -14.84 16.95 9.35
C PHE A 256 -14.42 18.37 8.95
N ALA A 257 -13.62 18.44 7.91
CA ALA A 257 -13.15 19.71 7.36
C ALA A 257 -12.99 19.63 5.84
N VAL A 258 -12.99 20.77 5.19
CA VAL A 258 -12.53 20.93 3.80
C VAL A 258 -11.23 21.71 3.78
N ARG A 259 -10.41 21.45 2.77
CA ARG A 259 -9.15 22.16 2.54
C ARG A 259 -8.82 22.22 1.07
N LEU A 260 -7.87 23.09 0.70
CA LEU A 260 -7.26 23.02 -0.61
C LEU A 260 -6.34 21.80 -0.68
N ALA A 261 -6.42 21.04 -1.76
CA ALA A 261 -5.56 19.88 -2.00
C ALA A 261 -4.32 20.31 -2.78
N LEU A 262 -3.58 21.27 -2.21
CA LEU A 262 -2.33 21.77 -2.78
C LEU A 262 -1.18 20.85 -2.40
N PRO A 263 -0.19 20.67 -3.30
CA PRO A 263 1.05 20.03 -2.94
C PRO A 263 1.89 20.97 -2.05
N LEU A 264 2.77 20.39 -1.23
CA LEU A 264 3.88 21.01 -0.49
C LEU A 264 3.53 21.85 0.75
N VAL A 265 2.30 22.33 0.89
CA VAL A 265 1.95 23.28 1.96
C VAL A 265 0.78 22.76 2.79
N PRO A 266 0.89 22.76 4.13
CA PRO A 266 -0.26 22.58 5.02
C PRO A 266 -1.29 23.67 4.76
N THR A 267 -2.46 23.28 4.28
CA THR A 267 -3.56 24.21 3.99
C THR A 267 -4.50 24.30 5.17
N GLU A 268 -5.09 25.48 5.35
CA GLU A 268 -6.12 25.70 6.37
C GLU A 268 -7.26 24.68 6.27
N LEU A 269 -7.66 24.14 7.42
CA LEU A 269 -8.79 23.22 7.57
C LEU A 269 -10.04 24.02 7.97
N VAL A 270 -10.98 24.17 7.06
CA VAL A 270 -12.28 24.79 7.35
C VAL A 270 -13.24 23.71 7.83
N ARG A 271 -13.49 23.71 9.14
CA ARG A 271 -14.35 22.74 9.82
C ARG A 271 -15.82 22.99 9.50
N PHE A 272 -16.60 21.91 9.49
CA PHE A 272 -18.06 22.00 9.35
C PHE A 272 -18.74 20.88 10.15
N ASP A 273 -20.01 21.12 10.52
CA ASP A 273 -20.86 20.11 11.14
C ASP A 273 -21.53 19.26 10.04
N HIS A 274 -21.26 17.96 10.03
CA HIS A 274 -21.82 17.04 9.05
C HIS A 274 -23.31 16.73 9.30
N LYS A 275 -23.82 16.97 10.52
CA LYS A 275 -25.25 16.85 10.85
C LYS A 275 -26.03 18.08 10.43
N ASN A 276 -25.38 19.24 10.47
CA ASN A 276 -25.95 20.54 10.11
C ASN A 276 -25.08 21.21 9.04
N LEU A 277 -25.09 20.63 7.84
CA LEU A 277 -24.27 21.15 6.75
C LEU A 277 -24.62 22.62 6.46
N PRO A 278 -23.61 23.47 6.26
CA PRO A 278 -23.82 24.90 6.04
C PRO A 278 -24.59 25.11 4.72
N ARG A 279 -25.62 25.98 4.78
CA ARG A 279 -26.36 26.38 3.58
C ARG A 279 -25.52 27.27 2.68
N GLU A 280 -24.73 28.16 3.27
CA GLU A 280 -23.77 29.00 2.56
C GLU A 280 -22.53 28.18 2.17
N PRO A 281 -21.92 28.43 1.00
CA PRO A 281 -20.69 27.75 0.62
C PRO A 281 -19.57 28.03 1.61
N LEU A 282 -18.83 26.99 2.00
CA LEU A 282 -17.60 27.14 2.76
C LEU A 282 -16.57 27.88 1.89
N ARG A 283 -15.86 28.86 2.46
CA ARG A 283 -14.89 29.67 1.71
C ARG A 283 -13.47 29.20 1.98
N LEU A 284 -12.68 28.99 0.92
CA LEU A 284 -11.24 28.72 0.98
C LEU A 284 -10.48 29.78 0.20
N VAL A 285 -9.35 30.25 0.75
CA VAL A 285 -8.48 31.22 0.09
C VAL A 285 -7.27 30.50 -0.48
N MET A 286 -7.11 30.57 -1.81
CA MET A 286 -5.96 30.03 -2.53
C MET A 286 -4.74 30.93 -2.31
N PRO A 287 -3.60 30.39 -1.84
CA PRO A 287 -2.35 31.13 -1.82
C PRO A 287 -1.88 31.42 -3.25
N ALA A 288 -0.85 32.26 -3.41
CA ALA A 288 -0.19 32.41 -4.69
C ALA A 288 0.36 31.05 -5.16
N VAL A 289 -0.01 30.63 -6.37
CA VAL A 289 0.39 29.35 -6.97
C VAL A 289 0.87 29.54 -8.40
N GLY A 290 1.77 28.68 -8.85
CA GLY A 290 2.22 28.55 -10.24
C GLY A 290 2.09 27.12 -10.76
N ARG A 291 2.83 26.80 -11.81
CA ARG A 291 2.92 25.46 -12.41
C ARG A 291 4.36 24.99 -12.45
N LEU A 292 4.55 23.69 -12.33
CA LEU A 292 5.85 23.05 -12.44
C LEU A 292 5.80 21.97 -13.53
N LEU A 293 6.62 22.15 -14.56
CA LEU A 293 6.87 21.16 -15.60
C LEU A 293 8.21 20.47 -15.33
N VAL A 294 8.17 19.16 -15.17
CA VAL A 294 9.34 18.32 -14.89
C VAL A 294 9.63 17.47 -16.12
N ARG A 295 10.85 17.55 -16.62
CA ARG A 295 11.38 16.68 -17.68
C ARG A 295 12.45 15.76 -17.08
N VAL A 296 12.38 14.47 -17.39
CA VAL A 296 13.34 13.48 -16.91
C VAL A 296 14.14 12.93 -18.09
N LEU A 297 15.45 13.09 -18.04
CA LEU A 297 16.40 12.60 -19.02
C LEU A 297 17.31 11.53 -18.42
N ASP A 298 17.96 10.71 -19.23
CA ASP A 298 19.12 9.89 -18.82
C ASP A 298 20.45 10.63 -19.11
N SER A 299 21.60 9.96 -18.92
CA SER A 299 22.92 10.55 -19.20
C SER A 299 23.16 10.86 -20.67
N GLU A 300 22.50 10.16 -21.57
CA GLU A 300 22.59 10.39 -23.01
C GLU A 300 21.76 11.61 -23.44
N GLY A 301 20.98 12.18 -22.49
CA GLY A 301 20.09 13.31 -22.74
C GLY A 301 18.74 12.89 -23.31
N GLU A 302 18.47 11.59 -23.38
CA GLU A 302 17.23 11.03 -23.90
C GLU A 302 16.16 10.97 -22.81
N GLN A 303 14.89 11.12 -23.21
CA GLN A 303 13.79 11.11 -22.25
C GLN A 303 13.58 9.72 -21.68
N VAL A 304 13.49 9.60 -20.35
CA VAL A 304 13.23 8.31 -19.72
C VAL A 304 11.74 7.96 -19.82
N PRO A 305 11.33 6.98 -20.64
CA PRO A 305 9.93 6.61 -20.76
C PRO A 305 9.46 5.94 -19.46
N ARG A 306 8.19 6.14 -19.11
CA ARG A 306 7.53 5.49 -17.96
C ARG A 306 8.15 5.81 -16.58
N ALA A 307 8.91 6.90 -16.46
CA ALA A 307 9.30 7.43 -15.16
C ALA A 307 8.03 7.81 -14.36
N ASP A 308 7.99 7.35 -13.12
CA ASP A 308 6.98 7.67 -12.13
C ASP A 308 7.49 8.87 -11.31
N ILE A 309 6.91 10.05 -11.57
CA ILE A 309 7.37 11.32 -11.01
C ILE A 309 6.38 11.77 -9.93
N SER A 310 6.92 12.05 -8.74
CA SER A 310 6.16 12.51 -7.58
C SER A 310 6.67 13.85 -7.08
N LEU A 311 5.75 14.73 -6.71
CA LEU A 311 6.05 16.01 -6.05
C LEU A 311 5.69 15.91 -4.56
N GLY A 312 6.58 16.39 -3.70
CA GLY A 312 6.42 16.34 -2.26
C GLY A 312 7.44 17.23 -1.54
N HIS A 313 7.53 17.08 -0.23
CA HIS A 313 8.48 17.81 0.61
C HIS A 313 9.25 16.82 1.50
N PHE A 314 10.39 17.27 2.03
CA PHE A 314 11.07 16.54 3.09
C PHE A 314 10.38 16.83 4.43
N ALA A 315 10.08 15.77 5.17
CA ALA A 315 9.55 15.87 6.52
C ALA A 315 10.38 15.01 7.46
N ARG A 316 10.60 15.49 8.68
CA ARG A 316 11.21 14.66 9.71
C ARG A 316 10.17 13.68 10.27
N ASP A 317 10.46 12.40 10.21
CA ASP A 317 9.65 11.36 10.86
C ASP A 317 9.77 11.55 12.38
N GLN A 318 8.63 11.69 13.05
CA GLN A 318 8.60 12.02 14.48
C GLN A 318 9.09 10.87 15.37
N LYS A 319 9.07 9.62 14.90
CA LYS A 319 9.45 8.45 15.70
C LYS A 319 10.94 8.14 15.57
N THR A 320 11.47 8.25 14.35
CA THR A 320 12.85 7.88 14.02
C THR A 320 13.78 9.08 13.96
N GLY A 321 13.24 10.29 13.77
CA GLY A 321 14.02 11.49 13.51
C GLY A 321 14.59 11.56 12.08
N GLU A 322 14.34 10.54 11.25
CA GLU A 322 14.85 10.48 9.88
C GLU A 322 14.11 11.46 8.96
N THR A 323 14.83 12.04 8.01
CA THR A 323 14.22 12.87 6.97
C THR A 323 13.63 11.96 5.90
N VAL A 324 12.31 11.97 5.76
CA VAL A 324 11.57 11.15 4.80
C VAL A 324 10.91 12.02 3.74
N PHE A 325 10.89 11.53 2.50
CA PHE A 325 10.10 12.13 1.44
C PHE A 325 8.62 11.86 1.68
N LYS A 326 7.82 12.92 1.85
CA LYS A 326 6.36 12.83 1.87
C LYS A 326 5.80 13.31 0.53
N GLY A 327 5.50 12.35 -0.34
CA GLY A 327 4.89 12.59 -1.64
C GLY A 327 3.40 12.89 -1.52
N GLU A 328 2.94 13.95 -2.17
CA GLU A 328 1.52 14.36 -2.14
C GLU A 328 0.83 14.23 -3.49
N VAL A 329 1.59 14.30 -4.60
CA VAL A 329 1.03 14.19 -5.96
C VAL A 329 1.86 13.24 -6.80
N PHE A 330 1.22 12.20 -7.33
CA PHE A 330 1.80 11.20 -8.22
C PHE A 330 1.31 11.39 -9.65
N ARG A 331 2.23 11.48 -10.61
CA ARG A 331 1.90 11.55 -12.04
C ARG A 331 2.71 10.52 -12.81
N ARG A 332 2.01 9.52 -13.36
CA ARG A 332 2.55 8.62 -14.39
C ARG A 332 2.17 9.16 -15.75
N ARG A 333 3.13 9.56 -16.58
CA ARG A 333 2.91 9.93 -17.98
C ARG A 333 3.84 9.16 -18.90
N ALA A 334 3.36 8.90 -20.11
CA ALA A 334 3.99 7.97 -21.05
C ALA A 334 5.30 8.47 -21.68
N ALA A 335 5.75 9.70 -21.40
CA ALA A 335 6.83 10.37 -22.15
C ALA A 335 7.88 11.09 -21.28
N GLY A 336 8.10 10.68 -20.03
CA GLY A 336 9.16 11.29 -19.19
C GLY A 336 8.89 12.75 -18.75
N PHE A 337 7.65 13.24 -18.91
CA PHE A 337 7.22 14.56 -18.46
C PHE A 337 6.14 14.48 -17.39
N ALA A 338 6.24 15.29 -16.34
CA ALA A 338 5.16 15.54 -15.39
C ALA A 338 4.83 17.02 -15.31
N ARG A 339 3.53 17.34 -15.29
CA ARG A 339 3.03 18.70 -15.06
C ARG A 339 2.25 18.71 -13.75
N PHE A 340 2.67 19.57 -12.84
CA PHE A 340 2.03 19.82 -11.57
C PHE A 340 1.38 21.21 -11.61
N GLU A 341 0.08 21.24 -11.33
CA GLU A 341 -0.71 22.47 -11.25
C GLU A 341 -0.80 22.93 -9.80
N ASN A 342 -1.05 24.23 -9.61
CA ASN A 342 -1.28 24.84 -8.31
C ASN A 342 -0.14 24.61 -7.30
N VAL A 343 1.12 24.70 -7.77
CA VAL A 343 2.30 24.58 -6.91
C VAL A 343 2.47 25.90 -6.14
N PRO A 344 2.47 25.90 -4.79
CA PRO A 344 2.60 27.13 -4.02
C PRO A 344 3.89 27.88 -4.32
N VAL A 345 3.77 29.20 -4.47
CA VAL A 345 4.91 30.09 -4.72
C VAL A 345 5.86 30.08 -3.52
N GLY A 346 7.16 29.97 -3.78
CA GLY A 346 8.20 30.03 -2.76
C GLY A 346 8.31 28.81 -1.84
N ALA A 347 7.51 27.75 -2.05
CA ALA A 347 7.63 26.51 -1.28
C ALA A 347 8.92 25.74 -1.63
N GLU A 348 9.47 24.98 -0.67
CA GLU A 348 10.52 24.02 -0.97
C GLU A 348 9.91 22.77 -1.63
N ALA A 349 10.15 22.59 -2.93
CA ALA A 349 9.67 21.44 -3.67
C ALA A 349 10.74 20.35 -3.70
N VAL A 350 10.31 19.10 -3.50
CA VAL A 350 11.15 17.92 -3.70
C VAL A 350 10.49 17.06 -4.77
N ILE A 351 11.25 16.72 -5.80
CA ILE A 351 10.81 15.76 -6.81
C ILE A 351 11.45 14.41 -6.50
N ARG A 352 10.63 13.37 -6.49
CA ARG A 352 11.09 11.97 -6.55
C ARG A 352 10.77 11.41 -7.93
N VAL A 353 11.80 10.97 -8.64
CA VAL A 353 11.70 10.19 -9.87
C VAL A 353 11.98 8.74 -9.51
N SER A 354 11.04 7.87 -9.86
CA SER A 354 11.12 6.42 -9.65
C SER A 354 10.67 5.70 -10.91
N GLY A 355 10.78 4.38 -10.97
CA GLY A 355 10.23 3.62 -12.07
C GLY A 355 10.66 2.16 -12.06
N THR A 356 10.29 1.45 -13.12
CA THR A 356 10.66 0.04 -13.28
C THR A 356 12.06 -0.06 -13.87
N GLY A 357 12.97 -0.77 -13.20
CA GLY A 357 14.29 -1.09 -13.73
C GLY A 357 15.38 -1.04 -12.67
N ALA A 358 16.63 -1.20 -13.11
CA ALA A 358 17.81 -1.08 -12.28
C ALA A 358 18.27 0.39 -12.13
N LYS A 359 17.35 1.35 -11.98
CA LYS A 359 17.69 2.76 -11.65
C LYS A 359 17.32 3.08 -10.21
N ARG A 360 18.22 3.75 -9.47
CA ARG A 360 17.97 4.29 -8.14
C ARG A 360 17.00 5.44 -8.23
N ASP A 361 16.07 5.55 -7.29
CA ASP A 361 15.19 6.71 -7.24
C ASP A 361 16.02 7.99 -7.13
N LEU A 362 15.75 8.96 -8.01
CA LEU A 362 16.32 10.30 -7.88
C LEU A 362 15.40 11.12 -6.99
N VAL A 363 15.94 11.65 -5.89
CA VAL A 363 15.23 12.58 -5.02
C VAL A 363 16.00 13.89 -4.99
N GLN A 364 15.39 14.97 -5.46
CA GLN A 364 16.07 16.26 -5.61
C GLN A 364 15.17 17.41 -5.15
N SER A 365 15.71 18.28 -4.29
CA SER A 365 15.11 19.58 -3.99
C SER A 365 15.27 20.51 -5.19
N ILE A 366 14.18 21.20 -5.51
CA ILE A 366 14.09 22.11 -6.65
C ILE A 366 13.36 23.39 -6.23
N PRO A 367 13.67 24.54 -6.87
CA PRO A 367 12.93 25.75 -6.61
C PRO A 367 11.50 25.61 -7.15
N SER A 368 10.51 25.95 -6.31
CA SER A 368 9.13 26.16 -6.76
C SER A 368 9.01 27.43 -7.62
N PRO A 369 7.86 27.66 -8.28
CA PRO A 369 7.54 28.96 -8.89
C PRO A 369 7.79 30.11 -7.90
N GLN A 370 8.30 31.23 -8.41
CA GLN A 370 8.65 32.43 -7.63
C GLN A 370 7.58 33.52 -7.73
N SER A 371 6.64 33.39 -8.66
CA SER A 371 5.53 34.32 -8.83
C SER A 371 4.21 33.60 -9.17
N ALA A 372 3.09 34.25 -8.85
CA ALA A 372 1.78 33.70 -9.12
C ALA A 372 1.55 33.51 -10.63
N GLY A 373 1.11 32.32 -11.03
CA GLY A 373 0.86 31.96 -12.43
C GLY A 373 2.10 31.60 -13.24
N GLU A 374 3.30 31.65 -12.67
CA GLU A 374 4.54 31.28 -13.35
C GLU A 374 4.55 29.79 -13.71
N ASP A 375 4.97 29.50 -14.95
CA ASP A 375 5.25 28.15 -15.43
C ASP A 375 6.76 27.89 -15.30
N LYS A 376 7.15 27.11 -14.30
CA LYS A 376 8.55 26.73 -14.04
C LYS A 376 8.87 25.40 -14.71
N GLU A 377 9.89 25.37 -15.57
CA GLU A 377 10.42 24.11 -16.10
C GLU A 377 11.68 23.67 -15.33
N VAL A 378 11.75 22.37 -15.04
CA VAL A 378 12.89 21.71 -14.40
C VAL A 378 13.25 20.46 -15.21
N THR A 379 14.53 20.35 -15.57
CA THR A 379 15.08 19.14 -16.19
C THR A 379 15.90 18.38 -15.15
N LEU A 380 15.58 17.10 -14.96
CA LEU A 380 16.26 16.19 -14.06
C LEU A 380 16.97 15.11 -14.88
N VAL A 381 18.23 14.84 -14.56
CA VAL A 381 18.99 13.74 -15.14
C VAL A 381 18.91 12.54 -14.21
N TRP A 382 18.13 11.55 -14.61
CA TRP A 382 17.90 10.29 -13.91
C TRP A 382 18.75 9.17 -14.52
N ASP A 383 20.05 9.28 -14.27
CA ASP A 383 21.07 8.35 -14.76
C ASP A 383 21.69 7.47 -13.67
N THR A 384 21.20 7.56 -12.43
CA THR A 384 21.71 6.73 -11.34
C THR A 384 21.27 5.28 -11.56
N THR A 385 22.07 4.53 -12.30
CA THR A 385 21.93 3.09 -12.43
C THR A 385 22.35 2.44 -11.12
N TRP A 386 21.55 1.49 -10.64
CA TRP A 386 21.98 0.61 -9.57
C TRP A 386 23.17 -0.21 -10.06
N PRO A 387 24.14 -0.51 -9.19
CA PRO A 387 25.10 -1.54 -9.49
C PRO A 387 24.37 -2.85 -9.82
N VAL A 388 24.68 -3.44 -10.98
CA VAL A 388 24.12 -4.73 -11.40
C VAL A 388 25.25 -5.72 -11.43
N ILE A 389 25.12 -6.79 -10.66
CA ILE A 389 26.07 -7.89 -10.72
C ILE A 389 25.59 -8.84 -11.81
N ARG A 390 26.45 -9.09 -12.80
CA ARG A 390 26.21 -10.11 -13.82
C ARG A 390 27.12 -11.29 -13.59
N ALA A 391 26.52 -12.47 -13.56
CA ALA A 391 27.24 -13.70 -13.27
C ALA A 391 26.63 -14.87 -14.06
N ARG A 392 27.43 -15.91 -14.27
CA ARG A 392 27.01 -17.13 -14.95
C ARG A 392 26.81 -18.25 -13.94
N ALA A 393 25.56 -18.68 -13.76
CA ALA A 393 25.23 -19.83 -12.95
C ALA A 393 25.74 -21.12 -13.61
N VAL A 394 26.58 -21.86 -12.89
CA VAL A 394 27.10 -23.17 -13.32
C VAL A 394 26.86 -24.23 -12.26
N SER A 395 26.74 -25.49 -12.65
CA SER A 395 26.71 -26.62 -11.73
C SER A 395 28.09 -26.87 -11.11
N GLY A 396 28.17 -27.78 -10.12
CA GLY A 396 29.45 -28.26 -9.58
C GLY A 396 30.38 -28.93 -10.61
N SER A 397 29.88 -29.31 -11.80
CA SER A 397 30.69 -29.80 -12.92
C SER A 397 31.06 -28.72 -13.94
N GLY A 398 30.69 -27.46 -13.68
CA GLY A 398 30.96 -26.32 -14.57
C GLY A 398 29.97 -26.15 -15.73
N GLN A 399 28.91 -26.98 -15.82
CA GLN A 399 27.90 -26.86 -16.86
C GLN A 399 26.94 -25.69 -16.57
N PRO A 400 26.55 -24.89 -17.57
CA PRO A 400 25.64 -23.77 -17.34
C PRO A 400 24.26 -24.23 -16.86
N LEU A 401 23.70 -23.51 -15.89
CA LEU A 401 22.34 -23.70 -15.41
C LEU A 401 21.40 -22.73 -16.15
N ALA A 402 21.09 -23.08 -17.40
CA ALA A 402 20.29 -22.26 -18.31
C ALA A 402 18.79 -22.26 -17.99
N ASP A 403 18.09 -21.17 -18.33
CA ASP A 403 16.63 -21.00 -18.26
C ASP A 403 16.00 -21.33 -16.90
N ARG A 404 16.75 -21.09 -15.82
CA ARG A 404 16.33 -21.30 -14.43
C ARG A 404 15.73 -20.03 -13.86
N THR A 405 14.80 -20.19 -12.93
CA THR A 405 14.30 -19.10 -12.09
C THR A 405 14.69 -19.34 -10.64
N GLY A 406 14.80 -18.25 -9.88
CA GLY A 406 15.31 -18.30 -8.52
C GLY A 406 15.12 -16.99 -7.77
N ARG A 407 15.85 -16.86 -6.67
CA ARG A 407 15.89 -15.67 -5.82
C ARG A 407 17.27 -15.48 -5.19
N ALA A 408 17.67 -14.22 -5.00
CA ALA A 408 18.88 -13.81 -4.30
C ALA A 408 18.48 -13.17 -2.98
N HIS A 409 18.90 -13.72 -1.84
CA HIS A 409 18.75 -13.09 -0.53
C HIS A 409 20.00 -12.31 -0.20
N LEU A 410 19.88 -10.99 -0.04
CA LEU A 410 21.00 -10.13 0.33
C LEU A 410 21.14 -10.07 1.86
N ARG A 411 22.35 -10.24 2.36
CA ARG A 411 22.70 -10.13 3.78
C ARG A 411 23.77 -9.04 3.96
N GLU A 412 23.63 -8.27 5.02
CA GLU A 412 24.57 -7.25 5.48
C GLU A 412 24.76 -7.45 6.99
N ASP A 413 25.97 -7.77 7.42
CA ASP A 413 26.31 -8.09 8.83
C ASP A 413 25.29 -9.06 9.47
N ASP A 414 25.07 -10.19 8.79
CA ASP A 414 24.09 -11.24 9.13
C ASP A 414 22.61 -10.87 9.05
N VAL A 415 22.25 -9.59 8.85
CA VAL A 415 20.87 -9.14 8.72
C VAL A 415 20.37 -9.40 7.29
N ALA A 416 19.34 -10.25 7.17
CA ALA A 416 18.68 -10.49 5.88
C ALA A 416 17.88 -9.26 5.43
N ARG A 417 18.14 -8.75 4.23
CA ARG A 417 17.54 -7.53 3.68
C ARG A 417 16.43 -7.79 2.65
N GLY A 418 16.10 -9.04 2.35
CA GLY A 418 15.06 -9.45 1.40
C GLY A 418 15.61 -10.07 0.12
N GLY A 419 14.70 -10.49 -0.77
CA GLY A 419 15.02 -11.28 -1.95
C GLY A 419 14.76 -10.59 -3.29
N ALA A 420 15.72 -10.58 -4.22
CA ALA A 420 15.49 -10.20 -5.61
C ALA A 420 15.25 -11.46 -6.48
N PRO A 421 14.30 -11.46 -7.44
CA PRO A 421 14.14 -12.60 -8.34
C PRO A 421 15.38 -12.75 -9.24
N ILE A 422 15.77 -13.99 -9.51
CA ILE A 422 16.83 -14.34 -10.45
C ILE A 422 16.20 -15.09 -11.62
N THR A 423 16.63 -14.81 -12.84
CA THR A 423 16.36 -15.65 -14.01
C THR A 423 17.65 -15.79 -14.80
N THR A 424 18.03 -17.02 -15.13
CA THR A 424 19.18 -17.29 -15.99
C THR A 424 18.74 -17.37 -17.45
N ASP A 425 19.57 -16.86 -18.36
CA ASP A 425 19.37 -16.99 -19.79
C ASP A 425 19.78 -18.39 -20.31
N SER A 426 19.72 -18.58 -21.63
CA SER A 426 20.10 -19.84 -22.30
C SER A 426 21.58 -20.23 -22.14
N LYS A 427 22.44 -19.29 -21.70
CA LYS A 427 23.86 -19.52 -21.43
C LYS A 427 24.15 -19.61 -19.93
N GLY A 428 23.14 -19.47 -19.08
CA GLY A 428 23.25 -19.48 -17.62
C GLY A 428 23.55 -18.12 -16.99
N TYR A 429 23.57 -17.02 -17.75
CA TYR A 429 23.81 -15.69 -17.19
C TYR A 429 22.57 -15.16 -16.48
N PHE A 430 22.77 -14.53 -15.33
CA PHE A 430 21.76 -13.78 -14.61
C PHE A 430 22.29 -12.42 -14.20
N GLU A 431 21.37 -11.50 -13.94
CA GLU A 431 21.65 -10.17 -13.42
C GLU A 431 21.00 -10.01 -12.05
N LEU A 432 21.76 -9.45 -11.11
CA LEU A 432 21.34 -9.17 -9.75
C LEU A 432 21.51 -7.67 -9.48
N PRO A 433 20.44 -6.87 -9.56
CA PRO A 433 20.52 -5.46 -9.24
C PRO A 433 20.68 -5.27 -7.73
N VAL A 434 21.67 -4.48 -7.33
CA VAL A 434 21.96 -4.09 -5.96
C VAL A 434 21.17 -2.82 -5.66
N THR A 435 19.89 -2.97 -5.32
CA THR A 435 18.91 -1.87 -5.28
C THR A 435 18.83 -1.10 -3.96
N ARG A 436 19.80 -1.25 -3.07
CA ARG A 436 19.80 -0.57 -1.77
C ARG A 436 21.15 0.05 -1.49
N GLU A 437 21.08 1.21 -0.84
CA GLU A 437 22.25 1.85 -0.23
C GLU A 437 22.83 0.89 0.81
N TRP A 438 24.08 0.51 0.60
CA TRP A 438 24.84 -0.35 1.52
C TRP A 438 25.78 0.50 2.35
N THR A 439 25.95 0.14 3.62
CA THR A 439 26.89 0.84 4.49
C THR A 439 28.31 0.45 4.10
N LEU A 440 29.20 1.41 3.84
CA LEU A 440 30.62 1.12 3.57
C LEU A 440 31.25 0.36 4.75
N GLY A 441 32.05 -0.67 4.45
CA GLY A 441 32.79 -1.44 5.45
C GLY A 441 32.05 -2.62 6.09
N THR A 442 30.82 -2.93 5.68
CA THR A 442 30.04 -4.08 6.18
C THR A 442 30.34 -5.36 5.41
N HIS A 443 30.21 -6.52 6.06
CA HIS A 443 30.29 -7.81 5.36
C HIS A 443 28.98 -8.06 4.63
N ARG A 444 29.09 -8.32 3.31
CA ARG A 444 27.94 -8.48 2.43
C ARG A 444 28.00 -9.83 1.73
N GLU A 445 26.88 -10.52 1.71
CA GLU A 445 26.75 -11.81 1.04
C GLU A 445 25.40 -11.89 0.33
N ALA A 446 25.39 -12.39 -0.90
CA ALA A 446 24.18 -12.85 -1.56
C ALA A 446 24.07 -14.37 -1.47
N HIS A 447 23.00 -14.85 -0.84
CA HIS A 447 22.61 -16.25 -0.91
C HIS A 447 21.65 -16.44 -2.08
N LEU A 448 22.14 -17.09 -3.13
CA LEU A 448 21.41 -17.35 -4.36
C LEU A 448 20.75 -18.72 -4.31
N GLU A 449 19.50 -18.80 -4.73
CA GLU A 449 18.74 -20.05 -4.81
C GLU A 449 18.07 -20.14 -6.19
N LEU A 450 18.33 -21.21 -6.93
CA LEU A 450 17.58 -21.56 -8.13
C LEU A 450 16.56 -22.62 -7.78
N PHE A 451 15.29 -22.33 -8.09
CA PHE A 451 14.17 -23.23 -7.81
C PHE A 451 14.28 -24.52 -8.61
N ALA A 452 13.70 -25.59 -8.08
CA ALA A 452 13.64 -26.88 -8.75
C ALA A 452 12.91 -26.78 -10.10
N MET A 453 13.37 -27.55 -11.08
CA MET A 453 12.60 -27.85 -12.30
C MET A 453 12.25 -29.35 -12.31
N GLN A 454 11.38 -29.77 -13.22
CA GLN A 454 11.04 -31.17 -13.38
C GLN A 454 12.31 -32.03 -13.53
N GLY A 455 12.51 -32.96 -12.60
CA GLY A 455 13.67 -33.87 -12.59
C GLY A 455 14.98 -33.28 -12.08
N THR A 456 15.04 -32.00 -11.69
CA THR A 456 16.27 -31.36 -11.19
C THR A 456 16.04 -30.74 -9.80
N PRO A 457 16.89 -31.06 -8.80
CA PRO A 457 16.76 -30.46 -7.48
C PRO A 457 16.95 -28.93 -7.53
N PRO A 458 16.49 -28.20 -6.50
CA PRO A 458 16.91 -26.82 -6.31
C PRO A 458 18.41 -26.79 -5.99
N SER A 459 19.04 -25.65 -6.25
CA SER A 459 20.48 -25.47 -6.04
C SER A 459 20.77 -24.11 -5.44
N THR A 460 21.78 -24.03 -4.59
CA THR A 460 22.18 -22.80 -3.88
C THR A 460 23.62 -22.42 -4.18
N ALA A 461 23.91 -21.13 -4.08
CA ALA A 461 25.26 -20.59 -4.14
C ALA A 461 25.38 -19.41 -3.18
N ARG A 462 26.61 -19.12 -2.73
CA ARG A 462 26.92 -17.92 -1.97
C ARG A 462 27.86 -17.04 -2.78
N LEU A 463 27.61 -15.75 -2.74
CA LEU A 463 28.35 -14.75 -3.48
C LEU A 463 28.81 -13.66 -2.51
N ASP A 464 30.13 -13.47 -2.41
CA ASP A 464 30.69 -12.43 -1.55
C ASP A 464 30.56 -11.06 -2.23
N LEU A 465 29.77 -10.18 -1.62
CA LEU A 465 29.50 -8.84 -2.15
C LEU A 465 30.22 -7.76 -1.35
N SER A 466 31.27 -8.14 -0.59
CA SER A 466 31.98 -7.24 0.30
C SER A 466 32.86 -6.21 -0.44
N TYR A 467 33.09 -6.39 -1.74
CA TYR A 467 33.62 -5.30 -2.58
C TYR A 467 32.51 -4.29 -2.89
N GLU A 468 32.89 -3.03 -3.12
CA GLU A 468 31.94 -2.00 -3.54
C GLU A 468 31.62 -2.17 -5.03
N PRO A 469 30.39 -2.58 -5.40
CA PRO A 469 30.04 -2.71 -6.80
C PRO A 469 29.90 -1.30 -7.40
N ARG A 470 30.54 -1.09 -8.55
CA ARG A 470 30.46 0.19 -9.28
C ARG A 470 29.09 0.33 -9.93
N GLU A 471 28.67 1.57 -10.18
CA GLU A 471 27.51 1.84 -11.01
C GLU A 471 27.62 1.13 -12.37
N GLY A 472 26.49 0.70 -12.91
CA GLY A 472 26.43 -0.13 -14.11
C GLY A 472 26.65 -1.62 -13.85
N VAL A 473 27.03 -2.36 -14.89
CA VAL A 473 27.15 -3.83 -14.85
C VAL A 473 28.57 -4.24 -14.45
N THR A 474 28.69 -4.96 -13.33
CA THR A 474 29.93 -5.60 -12.89
C THR A 474 29.88 -7.10 -13.19
N GLU A 475 30.79 -7.58 -14.04
CA GLU A 475 30.93 -9.00 -14.38
C GLU A 475 31.66 -9.75 -13.25
N TYR A 476 30.99 -10.76 -12.66
CA TYR A 476 31.51 -11.59 -11.57
C TYR A 476 32.14 -12.90 -12.07
N GLY A 477 31.81 -13.31 -13.31
CA GLY A 477 32.22 -14.62 -13.85
C GLY A 477 31.30 -15.76 -13.42
N ASN A 478 31.86 -16.96 -13.20
CA ASN A 478 31.07 -18.16 -12.91
C ASN A 478 30.74 -18.28 -11.41
N VAL A 479 29.48 -18.57 -11.11
CA VAL A 479 29.00 -18.86 -9.76
C VAL A 479 28.55 -20.32 -9.71
N SER A 480 29.26 -21.12 -8.92
CA SER A 480 28.98 -22.55 -8.78
C SER A 480 27.81 -22.77 -7.82
N PHE A 481 26.72 -23.28 -8.36
CA PHE A 481 25.56 -23.73 -7.62
C PHE A 481 25.70 -25.20 -7.24
N LEU A 482 25.48 -25.48 -5.96
CA LEU A 482 25.48 -26.82 -5.40
C LEU A 482 24.03 -27.30 -5.30
N GLY A 483 23.77 -28.51 -5.80
CA GLY A 483 22.46 -29.14 -5.66
C GLY A 483 22.16 -29.39 -4.19
N LEU A 484 21.00 -28.96 -3.72
CA LEU A 484 20.58 -29.21 -2.36
C LEU A 484 20.25 -30.69 -2.17
N PRO A 485 20.69 -31.33 -1.07
CA PRO A 485 20.34 -32.71 -0.81
C PRO A 485 18.85 -32.84 -0.52
N LYS A 486 18.29 -33.99 -0.89
CA LYS A 486 16.90 -34.33 -0.61
C LYS A 486 16.76 -34.68 0.87
N LEU A 487 15.95 -33.92 1.60
CA LEU A 487 15.72 -34.12 3.03
C LEU A 487 14.54 -35.06 3.28
N ALA A 488 13.45 -34.83 2.56
CA ALA A 488 12.24 -35.62 2.67
C ALA A 488 11.54 -35.74 1.32
N SER A 489 10.77 -36.80 1.15
CA SER A 489 9.88 -37.03 0.02
C SER A 489 8.69 -37.85 0.51
N GLY A 490 7.62 -37.91 -0.26
CA GLY A 490 6.47 -38.67 0.18
C GLY A 490 5.23 -38.47 -0.66
N LEU A 491 4.13 -39.00 -0.15
CA LEU A 491 2.78 -38.83 -0.70
C LEU A 491 1.90 -38.11 0.33
N VAL A 492 1.08 -37.20 -0.16
CA VAL A 492 0.00 -36.59 0.63
C VAL A 492 -1.33 -37.13 0.13
N PHE A 493 -2.19 -37.53 1.07
CA PHE A 493 -3.54 -38.01 0.81
C PHE A 493 -4.58 -37.10 1.47
N ALA A 494 -5.75 -36.99 0.84
CA ALA A 494 -6.98 -36.46 1.42
C ALA A 494 -8.11 -37.43 1.03
N GLU A 495 -8.92 -37.85 2.01
CA GLU A 495 -10.02 -38.83 1.79
C GLU A 495 -9.56 -40.11 1.08
N GLY A 496 -8.37 -40.61 1.40
CA GLY A 496 -7.81 -41.83 0.81
C GLY A 496 -7.32 -41.68 -0.64
N LYS A 497 -7.38 -40.48 -1.24
CA LYS A 497 -6.86 -40.19 -2.58
C LYS A 497 -5.65 -39.27 -2.52
N PRO A 498 -4.70 -39.33 -3.48
CA PRO A 498 -3.59 -38.39 -3.53
C PRO A 498 -4.07 -36.94 -3.64
N ALA A 499 -3.47 -36.06 -2.85
CA ALA A 499 -3.89 -34.66 -2.71
C ALA A 499 -2.84 -33.71 -3.28
N ALA A 500 -3.22 -32.95 -4.31
CA ALA A 500 -2.39 -31.94 -4.94
C ALA A 500 -2.49 -30.57 -4.26
N GLY A 501 -1.48 -29.72 -4.44
CA GLY A 501 -1.50 -28.34 -3.95
C GLY A 501 -1.37 -28.21 -2.43
N VAL A 502 -0.98 -29.28 -1.74
CA VAL A 502 -0.77 -29.26 -0.29
C VAL A 502 0.63 -28.72 0.00
N GLN A 503 0.72 -27.71 0.85
CA GLN A 503 2.02 -27.22 1.30
C GLN A 503 2.58 -28.16 2.35
N VAL A 504 3.78 -28.68 2.10
CA VAL A 504 4.51 -29.55 3.01
C VAL A 504 5.75 -28.82 3.50
N ARG A 505 5.99 -28.79 4.81
CA ARG A 505 7.11 -28.06 5.43
C ARG A 505 7.79 -28.90 6.49
N ILE A 506 9.10 -28.72 6.66
CA ILE A 506 9.82 -29.22 7.83
C ILE A 506 9.71 -28.18 8.94
N MET A 507 9.42 -28.65 10.15
CA MET A 507 9.32 -27.84 11.36
C MET A 507 10.35 -28.35 12.37
N GLU A 508 11.02 -27.45 13.07
CA GLU A 508 11.92 -27.74 14.19
C GLU A 508 11.24 -27.35 15.51
N SER A 509 11.52 -28.09 16.56
CA SER A 509 11.08 -27.73 17.91
C SER A 509 12.04 -26.69 18.49
N VAL A 510 11.53 -25.49 18.77
CA VAL A 510 12.28 -24.39 19.37
C VAL A 510 11.77 -24.16 20.79
N GLU A 511 12.67 -24.15 21.76
CA GLU A 511 12.33 -23.81 23.13
C GLU A 511 12.04 -22.31 23.24
N THR A 512 10.83 -21.96 23.64
CA THR A 512 10.40 -20.59 23.90
C THR A 512 10.10 -20.41 25.38
N LYS A 513 9.84 -19.17 25.81
CA LYS A 513 9.41 -18.88 27.19
C LYS A 513 8.10 -19.60 27.58
N ALA A 514 7.29 -20.01 26.61
CA ALA A 514 6.03 -20.73 26.82
C ALA A 514 6.15 -22.26 26.69
N GLY A 515 7.38 -22.77 26.48
CA GLY A 515 7.66 -24.18 26.18
C GLY A 515 8.06 -24.38 24.72
N ASN A 516 8.03 -25.64 24.27
CA ASN A 516 8.46 -26.02 22.93
C ASN A 516 7.41 -25.63 21.87
N GLU A 517 7.82 -24.85 20.88
CA GLU A 517 6.99 -24.48 19.73
C GLU A 517 7.57 -25.06 18.44
N TRP A 518 6.70 -25.51 17.54
CA TRP A 518 7.09 -25.97 16.21
C TRP A 518 7.22 -24.78 15.26
N VAL A 519 8.44 -24.45 14.85
CA VAL A 519 8.75 -23.33 13.95
C VAL A 519 9.19 -23.88 12.60
N ALA A 520 8.73 -23.26 11.50
CA ALA A 520 9.11 -23.70 10.17
C ALA A 520 10.60 -23.44 9.91
N LEU A 521 11.32 -24.46 9.41
CA LEU A 521 12.73 -24.33 9.05
C LEU A 521 12.91 -23.58 7.73
N GLY A 522 12.98 -22.25 7.84
CA GLY A 522 13.30 -21.34 6.73
C GLY A 522 12.45 -21.60 5.48
N SER A 523 13.12 -21.87 4.36
CA SER A 523 12.47 -22.14 3.06
C SER A 523 12.32 -23.62 2.71
N MET A 524 12.52 -24.53 3.67
CA MET A 524 12.37 -25.97 3.45
C MET A 524 10.89 -26.36 3.31
N MET A 525 10.34 -26.11 2.13
CA MET A 525 8.95 -26.42 1.80
C MET A 525 8.79 -26.96 0.38
N ALA A 526 7.72 -27.71 0.19
CA ALA A 526 7.28 -28.23 -1.09
C ALA A 526 5.77 -28.03 -1.24
N THR A 527 5.30 -28.11 -2.48
CA THR A 527 3.88 -28.27 -2.76
C THR A 527 3.67 -29.62 -3.42
N SER A 528 2.71 -30.40 -2.92
CA SER A 528 2.41 -31.71 -3.50
C SER A 528 1.92 -31.59 -4.95
N ARG A 529 2.40 -32.48 -5.81
CA ARG A 529 2.04 -32.57 -7.23
C ARG A 529 0.66 -33.20 -7.41
N GLN A 530 0.21 -33.31 -8.67
CA GLN A 530 -1.09 -33.90 -9.01
C GLN A 530 -1.29 -35.33 -8.49
N ASP A 531 -0.21 -36.11 -8.44
CA ASP A 531 -0.17 -37.47 -7.90
C ASP A 531 0.04 -37.52 -6.38
N GLY A 532 -0.08 -36.37 -5.68
CA GLY A 532 0.17 -36.23 -4.26
C GLY A 532 1.64 -36.30 -3.84
N THR A 533 2.58 -36.50 -4.77
CA THR A 533 4.00 -36.60 -4.43
C THR A 533 4.58 -35.26 -4.02
N PHE A 534 5.52 -35.27 -3.08
CA PHE A 534 6.30 -34.08 -2.70
C PHE A 534 7.77 -34.45 -2.46
N GLU A 535 8.65 -33.46 -2.61
CA GLU A 535 10.08 -33.57 -2.31
C GLU A 535 10.56 -32.25 -1.68
N ILE A 536 11.21 -32.34 -0.52
CA ILE A 536 11.80 -31.22 0.22
C ILE A 536 13.31 -31.35 0.15
N TYR A 537 13.97 -30.24 -0.17
CA TYR A 537 15.41 -30.12 -0.30
C TYR A 537 15.93 -29.02 0.63
N GLY A 538 17.18 -29.12 1.09
CA GLY A 538 17.79 -28.10 1.95
C GLY A 538 19.16 -28.51 2.49
N GLU A 539 19.93 -27.56 3.00
CA GLU A 539 21.20 -27.81 3.70
C GLU A 539 20.87 -28.33 5.13
N THR A 540 21.32 -29.52 5.50
CA THR A 540 21.09 -30.06 6.85
C THR A 540 21.98 -29.35 7.86
N VAL A 541 21.40 -28.56 8.78
CA VAL A 541 21.92 -28.40 10.15
C VAL A 541 20.75 -28.30 11.16
N PRO A 542 19.88 -29.32 11.29
CA PRO A 542 18.90 -29.31 12.39
C PRO A 542 19.61 -29.59 13.72
N SER A 543 19.34 -28.75 14.73
CA SER A 543 19.91 -28.88 16.07
C SER A 543 18.98 -29.60 17.05
N GLY A 544 17.73 -29.83 16.67
CA GLY A 544 16.70 -30.48 17.49
C GLY A 544 15.78 -31.46 16.75
N PRO A 545 14.72 -31.97 17.43
CA PRO A 545 13.73 -32.85 16.83
C PRO A 545 12.93 -32.10 15.75
N ASN A 546 12.61 -32.81 14.67
CA ASN A 546 11.90 -32.25 13.51
C ASN A 546 10.58 -32.99 13.27
N VAL A 547 9.61 -32.32 12.68
CA VAL A 547 8.40 -32.94 12.11
C VAL A 547 8.14 -32.41 10.71
N VAL A 548 7.42 -33.18 9.90
CA VAL A 548 6.92 -32.72 8.61
C VAL A 548 5.44 -32.41 8.73
N MET A 549 5.08 -31.15 8.43
CA MET A 549 3.71 -30.66 8.47
C MET A 549 3.16 -30.54 7.05
N ALA A 550 1.95 -31.06 6.81
CA ALA A 550 1.16 -30.80 5.61
C ALA A 550 -0.03 -29.89 5.91
N ARG A 551 -0.26 -28.88 5.07
CA ARG A 551 -1.32 -27.89 5.20
C ARG A 551 -1.98 -27.56 3.86
N ARG A 552 -3.31 -27.58 3.84
CA ARG A 552 -4.17 -27.08 2.75
C ARG A 552 -5.24 -26.17 3.33
N ARG A 553 -5.61 -25.10 2.63
CA ARG A 553 -6.68 -24.19 3.10
C ARG A 553 -8.01 -24.97 3.17
N GLY A 554 -8.74 -24.85 4.30
CA GLY A 554 -10.00 -25.57 4.54
C GLY A 554 -9.82 -27.01 5.05
N PHE A 555 -8.59 -27.41 5.41
CA PHE A 555 -8.30 -28.74 5.94
C PHE A 555 -7.49 -28.63 7.25
N LYS A 556 -7.66 -29.63 8.12
CA LYS A 556 -6.86 -29.77 9.34
C LYS A 556 -5.39 -30.01 8.99
N ARG A 557 -4.48 -29.38 9.75
CA ARG A 557 -3.04 -29.61 9.59
C ARG A 557 -2.70 -31.06 9.97
N ALA A 558 -1.86 -31.70 9.16
CA ALA A 558 -1.31 -33.02 9.45
C ALA A 558 0.16 -32.88 9.84
N TYR A 559 0.60 -33.66 10.82
CA TYR A 559 2.00 -33.72 11.26
C TYR A 559 2.46 -35.18 11.18
N SER A 560 3.71 -35.39 10.76
CA SER A 560 4.37 -36.68 10.93
C SER A 560 4.68 -36.93 12.41
N SER A 561 5.07 -38.17 12.75
CA SER A 561 5.87 -38.40 13.96
C SER A 561 7.17 -37.58 13.90
N GLU A 562 7.89 -37.48 15.01
CA GLU A 562 9.24 -36.92 14.99
C GLU A 562 10.12 -37.67 13.98
N VAL A 563 10.87 -36.90 13.21
CA VAL A 563 11.74 -37.40 12.16
C VAL A 563 13.16 -36.92 12.38
N HIS A 564 14.09 -37.84 12.13
CA HIS A 564 15.49 -37.49 11.92
C HIS A 564 15.66 -37.31 10.41
N LEU A 565 16.33 -36.24 9.98
CA LEU A 565 16.50 -35.92 8.56
C LEU A 565 17.85 -36.48 8.08
N PRO A 566 17.91 -37.72 7.56
CA PRO A 566 19.16 -38.26 7.04
C PRO A 566 19.54 -37.57 5.74
N THR A 567 20.84 -37.56 5.44
CA THR A 567 21.43 -37.07 4.18
C THR A 567 21.02 -37.87 2.92
N GLY A 568 20.09 -38.83 3.03
CA GLY A 568 19.60 -39.69 1.95
C GLY A 568 18.09 -39.58 1.63
N GLY A 569 17.36 -38.69 2.32
CA GLY A 569 15.94 -38.45 2.08
C GLY A 569 15.02 -39.41 2.83
N LEU A 570 14.14 -38.85 3.67
CA LEU A 570 13.08 -39.59 4.34
C LEU A 570 11.88 -39.82 3.40
N ARG A 571 11.19 -40.97 3.48
CA ARG A 571 9.93 -41.20 2.74
C ARG A 571 8.73 -41.20 3.70
N LEU A 572 7.74 -40.34 3.45
CA LEU A 572 6.58 -40.14 4.31
C LEU A 572 5.25 -40.35 3.59
N SER A 573 4.21 -40.66 4.37
CA SER A 573 2.81 -40.61 3.95
C SER A 573 2.05 -39.71 4.92
N LEU A 574 1.40 -38.67 4.42
CA LEU A 574 0.66 -37.70 5.23
C LEU A 574 -0.81 -37.70 4.83
N VAL A 575 -1.72 -37.76 5.80
CA VAL A 575 -3.17 -37.72 5.56
C VAL A 575 -3.72 -36.42 6.11
N VAL A 576 -4.27 -35.59 5.24
CA VAL A 576 -4.89 -34.30 5.57
C VAL A 576 -6.40 -34.51 5.68
N GLY A 577 -6.96 -34.31 6.87
CA GLY A 577 -8.40 -34.45 7.13
C GLY A 577 -9.18 -33.15 6.89
N GLU A 578 -10.47 -33.24 6.61
CA GLU A 578 -11.35 -32.08 6.56
C GLU A 578 -11.33 -31.33 7.89
N GLU A 579 -11.40 -30.00 7.83
CA GLU A 579 -11.60 -29.18 9.02
C GLU A 579 -13.07 -29.33 9.40
N GLU A 580 -13.38 -29.99 10.52
CA GLU A 580 -14.72 -29.86 11.10
C GLU A 580 -15.01 -28.37 11.20
N PRO A 581 -16.14 -27.86 10.68
CA PRO A 581 -16.48 -26.46 10.76
C PRO A 581 -16.60 -26.10 12.24
N THR A 582 -15.50 -25.66 12.82
CA THR A 582 -15.51 -25.10 14.16
C THR A 582 -16.49 -23.95 14.08
N SER A 583 -17.60 -24.07 14.80
CA SER A 583 -18.58 -23.01 14.86
C SER A 583 -17.85 -21.78 15.38
N ILE A 584 -17.56 -20.85 14.49
CA ILE A 584 -17.20 -19.48 14.85
C ILE A 584 -18.52 -18.82 15.30
N ALA A 585 -19.17 -19.41 16.31
CA ALA A 585 -20.09 -18.71 17.16
C ALA A 585 -19.21 -17.80 18.00
N GLY A 586 -19.15 -16.53 17.60
CA GLY A 586 -18.42 -15.51 18.33
C GLY A 586 -18.81 -15.55 19.80
N LYS A 587 -17.92 -16.05 20.66
CA LYS A 587 -17.89 -15.65 22.06
C LYS A 587 -17.47 -14.18 22.07
N GLY A 588 -18.46 -13.31 21.93
CA GLY A 588 -18.35 -11.92 22.35
C GLY A 588 -17.89 -11.95 23.81
N ARG A 589 -16.62 -11.58 24.02
CA ARG A 589 -16.11 -11.28 25.36
C ARG A 589 -16.87 -10.04 25.84
N ALA A 590 -17.94 -10.27 26.60
CA ALA A 590 -18.47 -9.26 27.50
C ALA A 590 -17.35 -8.89 28.46
N ARG A 591 -16.89 -7.63 28.38
CA ARG A 591 -16.07 -7.01 29.43
C ARG A 591 -16.99 -6.80 30.63
N SER A 592 -16.96 -7.73 31.59
CA SER A 592 -17.44 -7.46 32.95
C SER A 592 -16.38 -6.63 33.67
N GLY A 593 -16.79 -5.46 34.18
CA GLY A 593 -15.95 -4.55 34.95
C GLY A 593 -15.50 -5.15 36.30
N PRO A 594 -14.52 -4.51 36.96
CA PRO A 594 -13.95 -5.01 38.20
C PRO A 594 -14.66 -4.38 39.40
N ASP A 595 -15.44 -5.17 40.13
CA ASP A 595 -15.86 -4.82 41.49
C ASP A 595 -15.37 -5.89 42.49
N GLY A 596 -14.40 -5.46 43.28
CA GLY A 596 -14.42 -5.50 44.75
C GLY A 596 -14.88 -6.76 45.49
N GLN A 597 -13.90 -7.49 46.02
CA GLN A 597 -13.73 -7.87 47.44
C GLN A 597 -14.94 -8.30 48.32
N GLY A 598 -14.74 -9.41 49.06
CA GLY A 598 -15.35 -9.68 50.36
C GLY A 598 -16.00 -11.06 50.46
N SER A 599 -15.31 -12.08 50.98
CA SER A 599 -15.26 -12.46 52.40
C SER A 599 -16.35 -13.46 52.84
N GLN A 600 -15.88 -14.70 53.02
CA GLN A 600 -16.16 -15.67 54.09
C GLN A 600 -17.54 -15.77 54.78
N THR A 601 -18.02 -17.02 54.77
CA THR A 601 -18.70 -17.79 55.83
C THR A 601 -20.02 -17.30 56.41
N GLY A 602 -21.03 -18.19 56.45
CA GLY A 602 -22.10 -18.07 57.44
C GLY A 602 -23.42 -18.75 57.06
N THR A 603 -23.65 -19.89 57.70
CA THR A 603 -24.87 -20.69 57.80
C THR A 603 -26.18 -19.90 58.03
N GLY A 604 -27.30 -20.37 57.44
CA GLY A 604 -28.64 -20.01 57.93
C GLY A 604 -29.80 -20.16 56.93
N ARG A 605 -30.52 -21.29 57.00
CA ARG A 605 -31.93 -21.44 56.59
C ARG A 605 -32.84 -21.05 57.79
N PRO A 606 -34.19 -20.98 57.71
CA PRO A 606 -35.11 -20.90 56.55
C PRO A 606 -36.33 -19.94 56.75
N ALA A 607 -37.23 -19.92 55.73
CA ALA A 607 -38.67 -19.56 55.78
C ALA A 607 -38.99 -18.06 55.95
N THR A 608 -40.02 -17.44 55.37
CA THR A 608 -41.40 -17.82 55.06
C THR A 608 -41.99 -16.98 53.91
N ARG A 609 -43.19 -17.39 53.50
CA ARG A 609 -44.12 -17.06 52.40
C ARG A 609 -44.70 -15.59 52.38
N PRO A 610 -45.63 -15.21 51.46
CA PRO A 610 -45.62 -13.99 50.63
C PRO A 610 -46.88 -13.11 50.95
N PRO A 611 -47.70 -12.63 49.98
CA PRO A 611 -47.53 -11.74 48.81
C PRO A 611 -48.28 -10.40 49.00
N GLY A 612 -48.25 -9.48 48.02
CA GLY A 612 -49.39 -8.55 47.83
C GLY A 612 -49.09 -7.21 47.19
N GLY A 613 -49.97 -6.81 46.26
CA GLY A 613 -50.47 -5.42 46.20
C GLY A 613 -50.03 -4.55 45.02
N PHE A 614 -50.82 -4.56 43.95
CA PHE A 614 -51.08 -3.41 43.05
C PHE A 614 -51.74 -2.23 43.83
N PRO A 615 -52.15 -1.08 43.23
CA PRO A 615 -51.41 -0.09 42.42
C PRO A 615 -51.85 1.38 42.72
N VAL A 616 -51.39 2.33 41.87
CA VAL A 616 -51.98 3.66 41.54
C VAL A 616 -51.79 4.85 42.52
N GLY A 617 -51.40 6.00 41.93
CA GLY A 617 -51.62 7.37 42.44
C GLY A 617 -50.51 8.32 41.95
N THR A 618 -50.66 9.02 40.82
CA THR A 618 -51.26 10.36 40.60
C THR A 618 -50.61 11.56 41.30
N SER A 619 -50.63 12.67 40.54
CA SER A 619 -50.58 14.08 40.95
C SER A 619 -49.18 14.72 41.06
N THR A 620 -48.87 15.64 40.14
CA THR A 620 -49.01 17.12 40.21
C THR A 620 -47.76 17.80 40.75
N GLY A 621 -47.26 18.80 40.04
CA GLY A 621 -46.23 19.69 40.56
C GLY A 621 -45.69 20.65 39.50
N ALA A 622 -46.28 21.83 39.44
CA ALA A 622 -45.93 22.95 38.58
C ALA A 622 -44.73 23.78 39.09
N LYS A 623 -44.36 24.79 38.28
CA LYS A 623 -43.42 25.92 38.48
C LYS A 623 -41.97 25.57 38.11
N GLY A 624 -41.25 26.32 37.29
CA GLY A 624 -41.40 27.70 36.83
C GLY A 624 -40.06 28.41 37.05
N SER A 625 -39.52 29.10 36.04
CA SER A 625 -38.57 30.22 36.20
C SER A 625 -38.05 30.67 34.84
N ALA A 626 -38.49 31.87 34.43
CA ALA A 626 -37.84 32.67 33.40
C ALA A 626 -36.75 33.52 34.06
N GLY A 627 -35.56 33.57 33.45
CA GLY A 627 -34.48 34.49 33.81
C GLY A 627 -34.02 35.26 32.57
N LYS A 628 -34.31 36.56 32.56
CA LYS A 628 -33.79 37.58 31.63
C LYS A 628 -32.56 38.25 32.25
N GLY A 629 -31.66 38.73 31.38
CA GLY A 629 -30.63 39.75 31.66
C GLY A 629 -29.22 39.15 31.56
N GLY A 630 -28.26 39.74 30.85
CA GLY A 630 -28.18 40.99 30.11
C GLY A 630 -26.70 41.34 29.93
N GLN A 631 -26.42 42.03 28.81
CA GLN A 631 -25.14 42.56 28.27
C GLN A 631 -24.52 41.73 27.15
#